data_AF-A0A978T0B9-F1
#
_entry.id   AF-A0A978T0B9-F1
#
_cell.length_a   1.000
_cell.length_b   1.000
_cell.length_c   1.000
_cell.angle_alpha   90.00
_cell.angle_beta   90.00
_cell.angle_gamma   90.00
#
_symmetry.space_group_name_H-M   'P 1'
#
loop_
_entity.id
_entity.type
_entity.pdbx_description
1 polymer ?
#
loop_
_entity_poly.entity_id
_entity_poly.type
_entity_poly.pdbx_seq_one_letter_code
_entity_poly.pdbx_strand_id
1 'polypeptide(L)' 'MPLTPKSAVFLGACCVAAIAAVGSIFELSSGQPQLGNLTTSIILAISVPAVGLLFYAAVRSANTSE' A
#
# COMPACT_ATOMS: atom_id res chain seq x y z
N MET A 1 -16.32 -4.98 -16.24
CA MET A 1 -16.83 -4.83 -14.85
C MET A 1 -16.56 -3.39 -14.42
N PRO A 2 -17.59 -2.57 -14.21
CA PRO A 2 -17.40 -1.22 -13.71
C PRO A 2 -16.85 -1.27 -12.27
N LEU A 3 -15.86 -0.43 -11.97
CA LEU A 3 -15.36 -0.26 -10.61
C LEU A 3 -16.51 0.20 -9.70
N THR A 4 -16.82 -0.59 -8.67
CA THR A 4 -17.69 -0.08 -7.60
C THR A 4 -16.93 1.03 -6.86
N PRO A 5 -17.60 2.10 -6.40
CA PRO A 5 -16.93 3.19 -5.67
C PRO A 5 -16.11 2.70 -4.48
N LYS A 6 -16.61 1.65 -3.80
CA LYS A 6 -15.92 0.98 -2.69
C LYS A 6 -14.62 0.31 -3.13
N SER A 7 -14.64 -0.48 -4.21
CA SER A 7 -13.43 -1.12 -4.74
C SER A 7 -12.41 -0.09 -5.24
N ALA A 8 -12.86 1.01 -5.87
CA ALA A 8 -11.99 2.11 -6.30
C ALA A 8 -11.25 2.77 -5.12
N VAL A 9 -11.93 2.98 -3.99
CA VAL A 9 -11.30 3.53 -2.78
C VAL A 9 -10.25 2.57 -2.21
N PHE A 10 -10.56 1.27 -2.10
CA PHE A 10 -9.59 0.28 -1.62
C PHE A 10 -8.38 0.16 -2.55
N LEU A 11 -8.61 0.17 -3.87
CA LEU A 11 -7.54 0.11 -4.86
C LEU A 11 -6.68 1.38 -4.83
N GLY A 12 -7.28 2.56 -4.70
CA GLY A 12 -6.55 3.83 -4.55
C GLY A 12 -5.68 3.84 -3.30
N ALA A 13 -6.22 3.40 -2.16
CA ALA A 13 -5.45 3.27 -0.91
C ALA A 13 -4.30 2.25 -1.05
N CYS A 14 -4.55 1.13 -1.75
CA CYS A 14 -3.51 0.15 -2.07
C CYS A 14 -2.36 0.77 -2.88
N CYS A 15 -2.68 1.60 -3.89
CA CYS A 15 -1.67 2.28 -4.69
C CYS A 15 -0.81 3.23 -3.85
N VAL A 16 -1.42 4.00 -2.95
CA VAL A 16 -0.67 4.90 -2.04
C VAL A 16 0.24 4.09 -1.11
N ALA A 17 -0.26 2.99 -0.53
CA ALA A 17 0.54 2.11 0.29
C ALA A 17 1.73 1.49 -0.48
N ALA A 18 1.52 1.12 -1.75
CA ALA A 18 2.56 0.58 -2.60
C ALA A 18 3.66 1.62 -2.91
N ILE A 19 3.27 2.85 -3.22
CA ILE A 19 4.21 3.97 -3.43
C ILE A 19 5.06 4.20 -2.17
N ALA A 20 4.43 4.22 -0.99
CA ALA A 20 5.12 4.39 0.29
C ALA A 20 6.11 3.24 0.58
N ALA A 21 5.74 1.99 0.27
CA ALA A 21 6.62 0.83 0.41
C ALA A 21 7.85 0.95 -0.51
N VAL A 22 7.66 1.24 -1.80
CA VAL A 22 8.77 1.37 -2.76
C VAL A 22 9.70 2.52 -2.37
N GLY A 23 9.16 3.69 -2.01
CA GLY A 23 9.98 4.81 -1.53
C GLY A 23 10.79 4.47 -0.28
N SER A 24 10.19 3.74 0.68
CA SER A 24 10.89 3.32 1.90
C SER A 24 12.01 2.31 1.61
N ILE A 25 11.83 1.40 0.65
CA ILE A 25 12.88 0.48 0.21
C ILE A 25 14.05 1.27 -0.38
N PHE A 26 13.79 2.20 -1.30
CA PHE A 26 14.84 3.03 -1.91
C PHE A 26 15.59 3.88 -0.88
N GLU A 27 14.87 4.49 0.06
CA GLU A 27 15.45 5.28 1.15
C GLU A 27 16.30 4.44 2.12
N LEU A 28 15.87 3.23 2.47
CA LEU A 28 16.67 2.33 3.32
C LEU A 28 17.88 1.78 2.56
N SER A 29 17.72 1.46 1.27
CA SER A 29 18.81 0.98 0.42
C SER A 29 19.86 2.03 0.11
N SER A 30 19.54 3.33 0.18
CA SER A 30 20.51 4.41 -0.04
C SER A 30 21.50 4.59 1.13
N GLY A 31 21.19 4.04 2.32
CA GLY A 31 22.04 4.11 3.51
C GLY A 31 21.96 5.42 4.31
N GLN A 32 21.20 6.41 3.84
CA GLN A 32 21.00 7.70 4.50
C GLN A 32 19.49 8.10 4.48
N PRO A 33 18.60 7.33 5.14
CA PRO A 33 17.17 7.62 5.11
C PRO A 33 16.83 8.96 5.78
N GLN A 34 16.08 9.82 5.08
CA GLN A 34 15.79 11.18 5.54
C GLN A 34 14.90 11.23 6.78
N LEU A 35 13.97 10.28 6.93
CA LEU A 35 13.12 10.14 8.12
C LEU A 35 13.80 9.33 9.24
N GLY A 36 15.04 8.88 9.01
CA GLY A 36 15.78 7.98 9.88
C GLY A 36 15.40 6.51 9.67
N ASN A 37 16.33 5.62 10.05
CA ASN A 37 16.22 4.18 9.77
C ASN A 37 15.00 3.55 10.47
N LEU A 38 14.71 3.98 11.69
CA LEU A 38 13.58 3.46 12.49
C LEU A 38 12.24 3.83 11.85
N THR A 39 12.03 5.11 11.56
CA THR A 39 10.77 5.62 11.00
C THR A 39 10.48 5.01 9.64
N THR A 40 11.46 5.00 8.72
CA THR A 40 11.30 4.44 7.38
C THR A 40 11.03 2.93 7.43
N SER A 41 11.67 2.20 8.36
CA SER A 41 11.40 0.76 8.54
C SER A 41 10.00 0.50 9.07
N ILE A 42 9.48 1.34 9.98
CA ILE A 42 8.09 1.21 10.48
C ILE A 42 7.09 1.46 9.35
N ILE A 43 7.31 2.50 8.55
CA ILE A 43 6.47 2.79 7.38
C ILE A 43 6.46 1.59 6.44
N LEU A 44 7.63 1.05 6.10
CA LEU A 44 7.73 -0.13 5.24
C LEU A 44 7.01 -1.34 5.84
N ALA A 45 7.22 -1.61 7.13
CA ALA A 45 6.61 -2.74 7.83
C ALA A 45 5.07 -2.68 7.88
N ILE A 46 4.48 -1.48 7.84
CA ILE A 46 3.03 -1.28 7.78
C ILE A 46 2.54 -1.27 6.31
N SER A 47 3.26 -0.61 5.41
CA SER A 47 2.87 -0.47 4.01
C SER A 47 2.84 -1.80 3.27
N VAL A 48 3.82 -2.69 3.48
CA VAL A 48 3.88 -4.02 2.84
C VAL A 48 2.61 -4.87 3.12
N PRO A 49 2.22 -5.12 4.39
CA PRO A 49 0.99 -5.86 4.66
C PRO A 49 -0.26 -5.07 4.25
N ALA A 50 -0.26 -3.74 4.37
CA ALA A 50 -1.39 -2.91 3.94
C ALA A 50 -1.70 -3.07 2.45
N VAL A 51 -0.68 -3.16 1.58
CA VAL A 51 -0.86 -3.43 0.14
C VAL A 51 -1.63 -4.74 -0.06
N GLY A 52 -1.19 -5.83 0.56
CA GLY A 52 -1.85 -7.13 0.42
C GLY A 52 -3.30 -7.11 0.92
N LEU A 53 -3.54 -6.50 2.08
CA LEU A 53 -4.88 -6.41 2.67
C LEU A 53 -5.83 -5.52 1.86
N LEU A 54 -5.37 -4.35 1.42
CA LEU A 54 -6.18 -3.39 0.64
C LEU A 54 -6.47 -3.93 -0.76
N PHE A 55 -5.48 -4.57 -1.39
CA PHE A 55 -5.67 -5.24 -2.68
C PHE A 55 -6.68 -6.38 -2.56
N TYR A 56 -6.52 -7.24 -1.56
CA TYR A 56 -7.48 -8.33 -1.30
C TYR A 56 -8.89 -7.78 -1.04
N ALA A 57 -9.03 -6.73 -0.23
CA ALA A 57 -10.31 -6.08 0.02
C ALA A 57 -10.91 -5.46 -1.25
N ALA A 58 -10.09 -4.84 -2.11
CA ALA A 58 -10.52 -4.29 -3.38
C ALA A 58 -11.06 -5.37 -4.32
N VAL A 59 -10.34 -6.49 -4.45
CA VAL A 59 -10.72 -7.65 -5.27
C VAL A 59 -11.99 -8.30 -4.73
N ARG A 60 -12.05 -8.57 -3.43
CA ARG A 60 -13.26 -9.12 -2.80
C ARG A 60 -14.46 -8.21 -3.01
N SER A 61 -14.30 -6.90 -2.80
CA SER A 61 -15.38 -5.93 -3.02
C SER A 61 -15.81 -5.80 -4.48
N ALA A 62 -14.93 -6.09 -5.44
CA ALA A 62 -15.27 -6.11 -6.87
C ALA A 62 -15.94 -7.43 -7.28
N ASN A 63 -15.66 -8.53 -6.58
CA ASN A 63 -16.24 -9.84 -6.85
C ASN A 63 -17.57 -10.09 -6.11
N THR A 64 -17.80 -9.44 -4.97
CA THR A 64 -19.06 -9.52 -4.20
C THR A 64 -20.12 -8.51 -4.69
N SER A 65 -19.86 -7.76 -5.76
CA SER A 65 -20.92 -7.03 -6.45
C SER A 65 -21.77 -7.99 -7.29
N GLU A 66 -22.65 -8.72 -6.60
CA GLU A 66 -23.89 -9.30 -7.12
C GLU A 66 -25.06 -8.36 -6.77
#